data_AF-A0A2G3DSC4-F1
#
_entry.id   AF-A0A2G3DSC4-F1
#
_cell.length_a   1.000
_cell.length_b   1.000
_cell.length_c   1.000
_cell.angle_alpha   90.00
_cell.angle_beta   90.00
_cell.angle_gamma   90.00
#
_symmetry.space_group_name_H-M   'P 1'
#
loop_
_entity.id
_entity.type
_entity.pdbx_description
1 polymer ?
#
loop_
_entity_poly.entity_id
_entity_poly.type
_entity_poly.pdbx_seq_one_letter_code
_entity_poly.pdbx_strand_id
1 'polypeptide(L)'
;KQVLINSGIAGAFTAGAYYMQAAAASRNTAKVMANENVKIDAIDSPDAVFIEEAADGLNNNLSNAYRNTSVEVRQVIEQHGVTVDEFIELLDSQRQLTNVEAALVETVRMEIGLPAEGTIMSKTIPQADIYKYIYGEYDSVRRFVSLEEHSSAITGLDAQYEANRLDYDGSLFKPTEGVSGIGVNENSVINVDAYTVKDTVYGKITYALDDASQVTLCTDIPSIENAPYTGRGFTASKEIILPELVQSPRVFRTGDLLQIYDAQTGNVLRIFVYSSEKAEWILIGGI
;
A
#
# COMPACT_ATOMS: atom_id res chain seq x y z
N LYS A 1 21.71 48.74 -11.16
CA LYS A 1 21.28 49.75 -10.18
C LYS A 1 19.75 49.65 -10.08
N GLN A 2 19.16 48.72 -9.33
CA GLN A 2 19.17 48.46 -7.87
C GLN A 2 18.65 49.65 -7.04
N VAL A 3 17.37 49.56 -6.61
CA VAL A 3 16.77 50.09 -5.37
C VAL A 3 15.50 49.23 -5.17
N LEU A 4 15.43 48.17 -4.35
CA LEU A 4 15.42 48.04 -2.88
C LEU A 4 14.39 48.94 -2.17
N ILE A 5 13.20 48.42 -1.92
CA ILE A 5 12.39 48.77 -0.75
C ILE A 5 12.03 47.46 -0.03
N ASN A 6 12.60 47.32 1.16
CA ASN A 6 12.34 46.29 2.16
C ASN A 6 11.32 46.83 3.16
N SER A 7 10.24 46.09 3.38
CA SER A 7 9.46 45.99 4.64
C SER A 7 8.26 45.11 4.31
N GLY A 8 8.04 43.92 4.86
CA GLY A 8 8.45 43.35 6.13
C GLY A 8 7.21 42.66 6.69
N ILE A 9 7.01 41.38 6.37
CA ILE A 9 6.18 40.47 7.18
C ILE A 9 6.97 39.17 7.27
N ALA A 10 7.59 38.99 8.43
CA ALA A 10 8.21 37.75 8.85
C ALA A 10 7.10 36.75 9.17
N GLY A 11 7.06 35.65 8.43
CA GLY A 11 6.24 34.48 8.70
C GLY A 11 6.94 33.30 8.02
N ALA A 12 7.81 32.64 8.78
CA ALA A 12 8.62 31.52 8.31
C ALA A 12 7.72 30.34 7.94
N PHE A 13 7.63 30.02 6.65
CA PHE A 13 7.29 28.68 6.19
C PHE A 13 8.57 28.04 5.67
N THR A 14 9.34 27.44 6.58
CA THR A 14 10.37 26.48 6.22
C THR A 14 9.64 25.22 5.79
N ALA A 15 9.64 24.97 4.47
CA ALA A 15 9.23 23.68 3.93
C ALA A 15 10.13 22.59 4.54
N GLY A 16 9.56 21.82 5.46
CA GLY A 16 10.23 20.69 6.10
C GLY A 16 10.43 19.58 5.10
N ALA A 17 11.63 19.50 4.53
CA ALA A 17 12.12 18.28 3.90
C ALA A 17 12.30 17.22 5.00
N TYR A 18 11.37 16.28 5.11
CA TYR A 18 11.54 15.08 5.92
C TYR A 18 12.49 14.13 5.19
N TYR A 19 13.79 14.27 5.44
CA TYR A 19 14.74 13.18 5.26
C TYR A 19 14.68 12.29 6.51
N MET A 20 13.98 11.15 6.43
CA MET A 20 14.15 10.10 7.43
C MET A 20 15.39 9.29 7.08
N GLN A 21 16.49 9.61 7.77
CA GLN A 21 17.67 8.77 7.85
C GLN A 21 17.30 7.56 8.71
N ALA A 22 17.29 6.37 8.11
CA ALA A 22 17.10 5.12 8.82
C ALA A 22 18.21 4.94 9.88
N ALA A 23 17.90 5.23 11.14
CA ALA A 23 18.76 4.90 12.26
C ALA A 23 18.52 3.42 12.60
N ALA A 24 19.35 2.54 12.06
CA ALA A 24 19.51 1.19 12.58
C ALA A 24 20.04 1.29 14.02
N ALA A 25 19.15 1.15 15.00
CA ALA A 25 19.51 1.07 16.40
C ALA A 25 20.16 -0.29 16.69
N SER A 26 21.47 -0.40 16.50
CA SER A 26 22.27 -1.45 17.11
C SER A 26 22.32 -1.19 18.63
N ARG A 27 21.53 -1.95 19.39
CA ARG A 27 21.73 -2.04 20.84
C ARG A 27 22.85 -3.06 21.11
N ASN A 28 24.06 -2.56 21.32
CA ASN A 28 25.03 -3.22 22.18
C ASN A 28 25.80 -2.18 22.98
N THR A 29 25.32 -1.93 24.20
CA THR A 29 26.03 -1.21 25.24
C THR A 29 27.19 -2.07 25.76
N ALA A 30 28.43 -1.69 25.43
CA ALA A 30 29.59 -2.01 26.23
C ALA A 30 30.52 -0.79 26.29
N LYS A 31 30.51 -0.14 27.46
CA LYS A 31 31.40 0.95 27.83
C LYS A 31 32.78 0.34 28.08
N VAL A 32 33.78 0.61 27.23
CA VAL A 32 35.18 0.24 27.51
C VAL A 32 36.04 1.48 27.50
N MET A 33 36.52 1.82 28.70
CA MET A 33 37.54 2.82 28.97
C MET A 33 38.87 2.33 28.38
N ALA A 34 39.61 3.25 27.75
CA ALA A 34 40.94 3.00 27.23
C ALA A 34 41.87 2.47 28.34
N ASN A 35 42.56 1.36 28.07
CA ASN A 35 43.92 1.11 28.53
C ASN A 35 44.57 -0.04 27.74
N GLU A 36 45.87 0.09 27.62
CA GLU A 36 46.77 -0.54 26.66
C GLU A 36 46.95 -2.07 26.81
N ASN A 37 47.27 -2.68 25.66
CA ASN A 37 48.12 -3.86 25.47
C ASN A 37 47.69 -5.21 26.07
N VAL A 38 46.86 -5.97 25.34
CA VAL A 38 47.00 -7.44 25.25
C VAL A 38 46.75 -7.90 23.80
N LYS A 39 47.79 -8.49 23.19
CA LYS A 39 47.70 -9.29 21.96
C LYS A 39 46.87 -10.54 22.24
N ILE A 40 45.86 -10.80 21.41
CA ILE A 40 45.22 -12.11 21.30
C ILE A 40 45.52 -12.62 19.90
N ASP A 41 46.26 -13.73 19.84
CA ASP A 41 46.59 -14.45 18.61
C ASP A 41 45.32 -15.00 17.96
N ALA A 42 45.31 -14.98 16.63
CA ALA A 42 44.18 -15.33 15.79
C ALA A 42 43.67 -16.76 16.08
N ILE A 43 42.41 -16.87 16.48
CA ILE A 43 41.61 -18.08 16.31
C ILE A 43 40.67 -17.80 15.15
N ASP A 44 40.85 -18.60 14.11
CA ASP A 44 40.07 -18.69 12.88
C ASP A 44 38.57 -18.61 13.20
N SER A 45 37.95 -17.46 12.93
CA SER A 45 36.50 -17.37 12.90
C SER A 45 36.05 -17.92 11.56
N PRO A 46 35.03 -18.81 11.50
CA PRO A 46 34.52 -19.27 10.22
C PRO A 46 34.10 -18.04 9.43
N ASP A 47 34.69 -17.90 8.24
CA ASP A 47 34.39 -16.84 7.29
C ASP A 47 32.87 -16.63 7.26
N ALA A 48 32.44 -15.44 7.69
CA ALA A 48 31.15 -14.93 7.29
C ALA A 48 31.22 -14.80 5.77
N VAL A 49 30.72 -15.81 5.08
CA VAL A 49 30.54 -15.77 3.63
C VAL A 49 29.47 -14.71 3.37
N PHE A 50 29.91 -13.46 3.22
CA PHE A 50 29.16 -12.45 2.51
C PHE A 50 29.12 -12.90 1.06
N ILE A 51 28.03 -13.55 0.67
CA ILE A 51 27.72 -13.72 -0.74
C ILE A 51 27.33 -12.34 -1.26
N GLU A 52 28.33 -11.55 -1.69
CA GLU A 52 28.11 -10.52 -2.72
C GLU A 52 27.94 -11.25 -4.06
N GLU A 53 26.76 -11.83 -4.31
CA GLU A 53 26.41 -12.33 -5.63
C GLU A 53 25.81 -11.20 -6.48
N ALA A 54 26.58 -10.83 -7.51
CA ALA A 54 26.17 -10.21 -8.77
C ALA A 54 24.69 -9.77 -8.89
N ALA A 55 24.41 -8.53 -8.47
CA ALA A 55 23.07 -7.93 -8.45
C ALA A 55 22.38 -7.73 -9.83
N ASP A 56 23.09 -7.89 -10.95
CA ASP A 56 22.53 -7.66 -12.29
C ASP A 56 21.99 -8.93 -12.99
N GLY A 57 22.22 -10.12 -12.43
CA GLY A 57 21.84 -11.40 -13.06
C GLY A 57 20.64 -12.14 -12.46
N LEU A 58 20.30 -11.89 -11.19
CA LEU A 58 19.25 -12.63 -10.46
C LEU A 58 17.84 -12.05 -10.60
N ASN A 59 17.69 -10.78 -11.00
CA ASN A 59 16.40 -10.08 -11.00
C ASN A 59 15.37 -10.59 -12.02
N ASN A 60 15.80 -11.38 -13.01
CA ASN A 60 14.91 -11.90 -14.06
C ASN A 60 14.16 -13.20 -13.69
N ASN A 61 14.49 -13.85 -12.56
CA ASN A 61 13.84 -15.10 -12.14
C ASN A 61 12.93 -14.98 -10.90
N LEU A 62 12.85 -13.80 -10.28
CA LEU A 62 11.89 -13.57 -9.20
C LEU A 62 10.48 -13.46 -9.78
N SER A 63 9.46 -13.92 -9.05
CA SER A 63 8.07 -13.71 -9.43
C SER A 63 7.67 -12.25 -9.23
N ASN A 64 6.55 -11.85 -9.84
CA ASN A 64 5.96 -10.54 -9.55
C ASN A 64 5.51 -10.43 -8.09
N ALA A 65 4.91 -11.51 -7.56
CA ALA A 65 4.55 -11.62 -6.15
C ALA A 65 5.72 -11.26 -5.23
N TYR A 66 6.90 -11.84 -5.48
CA TYR A 66 8.10 -11.53 -4.69
C TYR A 66 8.56 -10.08 -4.86
N ARG A 67 8.61 -9.58 -6.09
CA ARG A 67 9.07 -8.22 -6.39
C ARG A 67 8.16 -7.14 -5.79
N ASN A 68 6.86 -7.35 -5.83
CA ASN A 68 5.87 -6.36 -5.44
C ASN A 68 5.55 -6.40 -3.94
N THR A 69 5.74 -7.54 -3.28
CA THR A 69 5.48 -7.68 -1.84
C THR A 69 6.54 -6.95 -1.01
N SER A 70 6.10 -6.18 -0.02
CA SER A 70 7.00 -5.41 0.85
C SER A 70 8.00 -6.32 1.55
N VAL A 71 9.20 -5.78 1.81
CA VAL A 71 10.28 -6.52 2.48
C VAL A 71 9.82 -7.08 3.83
N GLU A 72 9.09 -6.28 4.60
CA GLU A 72 8.56 -6.69 5.91
C GLU A 72 7.63 -7.90 5.80
N VAL A 73 6.66 -7.85 4.88
CA VAL A 73 5.71 -8.96 4.68
C VAL A 73 6.44 -10.21 4.21
N ARG A 74 7.42 -10.08 3.29
CA ARG A 74 8.26 -11.21 2.85
C ARG A 74 9.02 -11.85 4.01
N GLN A 75 9.63 -11.03 4.87
CA GLN A 75 10.39 -11.51 6.02
C GLN A 75 9.51 -12.31 7.00
N VAL A 76 8.28 -11.85 7.27
CA VAL A 76 7.35 -12.61 8.13
C VAL A 76 7.01 -13.94 7.48
N ILE A 77 6.66 -13.98 6.19
CA ILE A 77 6.34 -15.22 5.48
C ILE A 77 7.51 -16.23 5.53
N GLU A 78 8.71 -15.77 5.18
CA GLU A 78 9.90 -16.62 5.06
C GLU A 78 10.36 -17.18 6.42
N GLN A 79 10.05 -16.49 7.53
CA GLN A 79 10.30 -17.00 8.89
C GLN A 79 9.51 -18.27 9.21
N HIS A 80 8.38 -18.50 8.55
CA HIS A 80 7.58 -19.72 8.69
C HIS A 80 7.98 -20.83 7.71
N GLY A 81 9.13 -20.68 7.03
CA GLY A 81 9.71 -21.73 6.19
C GLY A 81 8.97 -21.97 4.87
N VAL A 82 8.20 -20.99 4.40
CA VAL A 82 7.57 -20.99 3.08
C VAL A 82 8.07 -19.80 2.26
N THR A 83 8.13 -19.96 0.94
CA THR A 83 8.45 -18.86 0.03
C THR A 83 7.24 -17.96 -0.22
N VAL A 84 7.49 -16.76 -0.72
CA VAL A 84 6.42 -15.84 -1.17
C VAL A 84 5.51 -16.49 -2.22
N ASP A 85 6.10 -17.25 -3.15
CA ASP A 85 5.36 -17.92 -4.21
C ASP A 85 4.52 -19.09 -3.69
N GLU A 86 4.99 -19.82 -2.69
CA GLU A 86 4.16 -20.84 -2.04
C GLU A 86 3.02 -20.20 -1.22
N PHE A 87 3.30 -19.08 -0.55
CA PHE A 87 2.32 -18.41 0.30
C PHE A 87 1.20 -17.75 -0.52
N ILE A 88 1.50 -17.12 -1.65
CA ILE A 88 0.47 -16.46 -2.48
C ILE A 88 -0.55 -17.46 -3.04
N GLU A 89 -0.12 -18.70 -3.31
CA GLU A 89 -1.02 -19.78 -3.71
C GLU A 89 -2.01 -20.17 -2.59
N LEU A 90 -1.71 -19.87 -1.32
CA LEU A 90 -2.63 -20.02 -0.20
C LEU A 90 -3.69 -18.90 -0.15
N LEU A 91 -3.55 -17.85 -0.95
CA LEU A 91 -4.46 -16.70 -0.97
C LEU A 91 -5.50 -16.77 -2.09
N ASP A 92 -5.41 -17.77 -2.99
CA ASP A 92 -6.42 -17.99 -4.04
C ASP A 92 -7.81 -18.21 -3.42
N SER A 93 -8.77 -17.35 -3.78
CA SER A 93 -10.13 -17.36 -3.25
C SER A 93 -10.88 -18.67 -3.55
N GLN A 94 -10.49 -19.42 -4.58
CA GLN A 94 -11.11 -20.70 -4.95
C GLN A 94 -10.47 -21.91 -4.26
N ARG A 95 -9.28 -21.73 -3.67
CA ARG A 95 -8.57 -22.81 -2.98
C ARG A 95 -9.21 -23.09 -1.62
N GLN A 96 -9.48 -24.35 -1.33
CA GLN A 96 -9.83 -24.79 0.02
C GLN A 96 -8.55 -25.05 0.81
N LEU A 97 -8.36 -24.35 1.93
CA LEU A 97 -7.21 -24.54 2.81
C LEU A 97 -7.48 -25.70 3.77
N THR A 98 -6.45 -26.49 4.03
CA THR A 98 -6.38 -27.37 5.20
C THR A 98 -6.28 -26.53 6.47
N ASN A 99 -6.58 -27.13 7.63
CA ASN A 99 -6.45 -26.44 8.92
C ASN A 99 -5.03 -25.93 9.19
N VAL A 100 -4.00 -26.64 8.70
CA VAL A 100 -2.60 -26.23 8.86
C VAL A 100 -2.28 -25.02 8.01
N GLU A 101 -2.71 -25.00 6.75
CA GLU A 101 -2.52 -23.85 5.86
C GLU A 101 -3.30 -22.63 6.35
N ALA A 102 -4.54 -22.82 6.81
CA ALA A 102 -5.33 -21.73 7.39
C ALA A 102 -4.64 -21.13 8.62
N ALA A 103 -4.10 -21.97 9.52
CA ALA A 103 -3.36 -21.51 10.69
C ALA A 103 -2.06 -20.79 10.32
N LEU A 104 -1.35 -21.23 9.27
CA LEU A 104 -0.17 -20.53 8.76
C LEU A 104 -0.52 -19.13 8.25
N VAL A 105 -1.56 -19.01 7.40
CA VAL A 105 -2.02 -17.72 6.87
C VAL A 105 -2.44 -16.78 7.99
N GLU A 106 -3.20 -17.28 8.97
CA GLU A 106 -3.62 -16.51 10.15
C GLU A 106 -2.41 -16.06 10.98
N THR A 107 -1.44 -16.95 11.24
CA THR A 107 -0.23 -16.63 12.02
C THR A 107 0.59 -15.53 11.34
N VAL A 108 0.89 -15.68 10.05
CA VAL A 108 1.62 -14.67 9.27
C VAL A 108 0.86 -13.34 9.31
N ARG A 109 -0.48 -13.37 9.17
CA ARG A 109 -1.28 -12.14 9.21
C ARG A 109 -1.18 -11.42 10.55
N MET A 110 -1.24 -12.17 11.65
CA MET A 110 -1.19 -11.65 13.01
C MET A 110 0.19 -11.10 13.35
N GLU A 111 1.26 -11.70 12.84
CA GLU A 111 2.64 -11.23 13.05
C GLU A 111 2.97 -9.95 12.29
N ILE A 112 2.40 -9.74 11.10
CA ILE A 112 2.45 -8.43 10.40
C ILE A 112 1.74 -7.35 11.24
N GLY A 113 0.70 -7.73 11.99
CA GLY A 113 0.02 -6.84 12.92
C GLY A 113 -0.84 -5.76 12.27
N LEU A 114 -1.21 -4.77 13.08
CA LEU A 114 -1.93 -3.57 12.68
C LEU A 114 -0.97 -2.38 12.64
N PRO A 115 -1.19 -1.40 11.74
CA PRO A 115 -0.36 -0.20 11.69
C PRO A 115 -0.45 0.60 12.99
N ALA A 116 0.68 1.16 13.42
CA ALA A 116 0.73 2.11 14.51
C ALA A 116 0.29 3.52 14.06
N GLU A 117 -0.04 4.38 15.01
CA GLU A 117 -0.20 5.82 14.72
C GLU A 117 1.07 6.39 14.06
N GLY A 118 0.89 7.30 13.11
CA GLY A 118 1.94 7.87 12.28
C GLY A 118 2.29 7.05 11.03
N THR A 119 1.84 5.78 10.93
CA THR A 119 2.03 4.97 9.73
C THR A 119 1.36 5.63 8.53
N ILE A 120 2.03 5.67 7.38
CA ILE A 120 1.46 6.21 6.15
C ILE A 120 0.55 5.17 5.50
N MET A 121 -0.73 5.51 5.46
CA MET A 121 -1.79 4.71 4.87
C MET A 121 -2.08 5.17 3.44
N SER A 122 -2.69 4.28 2.67
CA SER A 122 -3.08 4.50 1.28
C SER A 122 -4.47 3.96 1.00
N LYS A 123 -5.25 4.74 0.25
CA LYS A 123 -6.54 4.34 -0.32
C LYS A 123 -6.55 4.58 -1.81
N THR A 124 -6.66 3.51 -2.60
CA THR A 124 -6.93 3.62 -4.04
C THR A 124 -8.42 3.89 -4.28
N ILE A 125 -8.74 4.82 -5.17
CA ILE A 125 -10.10 5.24 -5.53
C ILE A 125 -10.29 5.24 -7.07
N PRO A 126 -11.48 4.89 -7.57
CA PRO A 126 -11.77 4.89 -9.00
C PRO A 126 -11.87 6.31 -9.56
N GLN A 127 -11.73 6.46 -10.88
CA GLN A 127 -11.83 7.76 -11.57
C GLN A 127 -13.10 8.53 -11.21
N ALA A 128 -14.22 7.81 -11.13
CA ALA A 128 -15.55 8.37 -10.86
C ALA A 128 -15.68 9.01 -9.46
N ASP A 129 -14.80 8.67 -8.51
CA ASP A 129 -14.86 9.18 -7.15
C ASP A 129 -13.87 10.33 -6.89
N ILE A 130 -12.85 10.52 -7.73
CA ILE A 130 -11.79 11.52 -7.54
C ILE A 130 -12.37 12.91 -7.26
N TYR A 131 -13.29 13.37 -8.11
CA TYR A 131 -13.86 14.71 -7.99
C TYR A 131 -14.87 14.83 -6.84
N LYS A 132 -15.48 13.72 -6.40
CA LYS A 132 -16.35 13.71 -5.21
C LYS A 132 -15.54 14.03 -3.96
N TYR A 133 -14.31 13.53 -3.86
CA TYR A 133 -13.39 13.92 -2.79
C TYR A 133 -12.92 15.36 -2.95
N ILE A 134 -12.46 15.76 -4.15
CA ILE A 134 -11.94 17.12 -4.40
C ILE A 134 -12.99 18.20 -4.11
N TYR A 135 -14.26 17.96 -4.47
CA TYR A 135 -15.35 18.92 -4.27
C TYR A 135 -16.15 18.70 -2.99
N GLY A 136 -15.69 17.82 -2.09
CA GLY A 136 -16.24 17.67 -0.75
C GLY A 136 -17.58 16.92 -0.66
N GLU A 137 -17.99 16.19 -1.69
CA GLU A 137 -19.09 15.23 -1.60
C GLU A 137 -18.71 14.06 -0.68
N TYR A 138 -17.42 13.69 -0.67
CA TYR A 138 -16.82 12.76 0.28
C TYR A 138 -15.80 13.49 1.15
N ASP A 139 -15.94 13.36 2.47
CA ASP A 139 -15.19 14.11 3.48
C ASP A 139 -14.26 13.23 4.34
N SER A 140 -14.25 11.93 4.08
CA SER A 140 -13.56 10.94 4.89
C SER A 140 -13.04 9.75 4.07
N VAL A 141 -11.89 9.22 4.48
CA VAL A 141 -11.38 7.93 4.02
C VAL A 141 -11.94 6.81 4.89
N ARG A 142 -12.33 5.69 4.27
CA ARG A 142 -12.93 4.52 4.95
C ARG A 142 -12.79 3.24 4.13
N ARG A 143 -13.20 2.13 4.75
CA ARG A 143 -13.25 0.77 4.18
C ARG A 143 -11.84 0.26 3.89
N PHE A 144 -11.68 -0.57 2.86
CA PHE A 144 -10.39 -1.17 2.49
C PHE A 144 -9.31 -0.11 2.36
N VAL A 145 -8.23 -0.25 3.12
CA VAL A 145 -7.03 0.58 3.06
C VAL A 145 -5.80 -0.34 3.15
N SER A 146 -4.65 0.16 2.76
CA SER A 146 -3.37 -0.53 2.92
C SER A 146 -2.33 0.43 3.48
N LEU A 147 -1.22 -0.10 3.98
CA LEU A 147 -0.04 0.74 4.20
C LEU A 147 0.47 1.19 2.82
N GLU A 148 0.91 2.44 2.72
CA GLU A 148 1.44 2.98 1.48
C GLU A 148 2.64 2.14 1.00
N GLU A 149 3.54 1.80 1.92
CA GLU A 149 4.74 1.01 1.62
C GLU A 149 4.41 -0.39 1.10
N HIS A 150 3.31 -1.00 1.58
CA HIS A 150 2.84 -2.31 1.14
C HIS A 150 2.24 -2.31 -0.27
N SER A 151 1.84 -1.14 -0.79
CA SER A 151 1.18 -1.02 -2.09
C SER A 151 1.96 -0.17 -3.10
N SER A 152 3.18 0.25 -2.74
CA SER A 152 3.99 1.22 -3.49
C SER A 152 4.52 0.68 -4.81
N ALA A 153 4.85 -0.62 -4.87
CA ALA A 153 5.38 -1.27 -6.07
C ALA A 153 4.34 -1.47 -7.19
N ILE A 154 3.05 -1.37 -6.88
CA ILE A 154 1.97 -1.62 -7.83
C ILE A 154 1.65 -0.34 -8.60
N THR A 155 1.81 -0.38 -9.92
CA THR A 155 1.52 0.74 -10.80
C THR A 155 0.59 0.33 -11.93
N GLY A 156 -0.21 1.28 -12.40
CA GLY A 156 -1.13 1.05 -13.50
C GLY A 156 -2.46 0.44 -13.05
N LEU A 157 -3.47 0.61 -13.88
CA LEU A 157 -4.86 0.41 -13.51
C LEU A 157 -5.21 -1.05 -13.22
N ASP A 158 -4.78 -1.97 -14.08
CA ASP A 158 -5.16 -3.39 -13.98
C ASP A 158 -4.48 -4.03 -12.74
N ALA A 159 -3.22 -3.67 -12.48
CA ALA A 159 -2.50 -4.13 -11.29
C ALA A 159 -3.11 -3.52 -10.00
N GLN A 160 -3.51 -2.25 -10.01
CA GLN A 160 -4.21 -1.63 -8.88
C GLN A 160 -5.57 -2.28 -8.61
N TYR A 161 -6.30 -2.63 -9.68
CA TYR A 161 -7.58 -3.33 -9.60
C TYR A 161 -7.44 -4.70 -8.97
N GLU A 162 -6.49 -5.50 -9.45
CA GLU A 162 -6.25 -6.85 -8.94
C GLU A 162 -5.69 -6.82 -7.51
N ALA A 163 -4.66 -6.02 -7.26
CA ALA A 163 -3.99 -5.96 -5.97
C ALA A 163 -4.90 -5.46 -4.86
N ASN A 164 -5.64 -4.36 -5.07
CA ASN A 164 -6.53 -3.81 -4.05
C ASN A 164 -7.95 -4.39 -4.13
N ARG A 165 -8.15 -5.41 -4.98
CA ARG A 165 -9.39 -6.15 -5.11
C ARG A 165 -10.60 -5.26 -5.33
N LEU A 166 -10.45 -4.29 -6.23
CA LEU A 166 -11.46 -3.28 -6.53
C LEU A 166 -12.59 -3.82 -7.41
N ASP A 167 -12.73 -5.14 -7.48
CA ASP A 167 -13.72 -5.90 -8.25
C ASP A 167 -14.97 -6.29 -7.45
N TYR A 168 -15.11 -5.77 -6.23
CA TYR A 168 -16.33 -5.87 -5.42
C TYR A 168 -17.58 -5.40 -6.17
N ASP A 169 -18.72 -6.04 -5.89
CA ASP A 169 -20.00 -5.58 -6.41
C ASP A 169 -20.28 -4.12 -6.01
N GLY A 170 -20.78 -3.34 -6.96
CA GLY A 170 -20.97 -1.89 -6.82
C GLY A 170 -19.70 -1.04 -6.93
N SER A 171 -18.51 -1.63 -7.15
CA SER A 171 -17.31 -0.85 -7.44
C SER A 171 -17.46 -0.06 -8.74
N LEU A 172 -17.07 1.22 -8.69
CA LEU A 172 -17.05 2.10 -9.85
C LEU A 172 -15.74 1.99 -10.64
N PHE A 173 -14.79 1.18 -10.21
CA PHE A 173 -13.50 1.01 -10.88
C PHE A 173 -13.67 0.24 -12.21
N LYS A 174 -13.15 0.78 -13.31
CA LYS A 174 -13.31 0.20 -14.66
C LYS A 174 -11.94 -0.14 -15.27
N PRO A 175 -11.41 -1.35 -15.07
CA PRO A 175 -10.10 -1.74 -15.62
C PRO A 175 -10.16 -2.03 -17.12
N THR A 176 -11.33 -2.28 -17.69
CA THR A 176 -11.52 -2.62 -19.10
C THR A 176 -12.72 -1.89 -19.67
N GLU A 177 -12.73 -1.70 -20.99
CA GLU A 177 -13.94 -1.27 -21.71
C GLU A 177 -14.94 -2.43 -21.80
N GLY A 178 -16.23 -2.15 -21.80
CA GLY A 178 -17.25 -3.21 -21.91
C GLY A 178 -18.59 -2.83 -21.30
N VAL A 179 -19.44 -3.83 -21.07
CA VAL A 179 -20.75 -3.65 -20.44
C VAL A 179 -20.63 -3.88 -18.94
N SER A 180 -21.07 -2.94 -18.11
CA SER A 180 -21.04 -3.11 -16.64
C SER A 180 -22.08 -4.15 -16.19
N GLY A 181 -21.68 -5.07 -15.31
CA GLY A 181 -22.63 -5.90 -14.54
C GLY A 181 -23.03 -7.23 -15.15
N ILE A 182 -22.13 -7.98 -15.77
CA ILE A 182 -22.43 -9.35 -16.20
C ILE A 182 -21.35 -10.33 -15.70
N GLY A 183 -21.60 -10.92 -14.53
CA GLY A 183 -21.50 -12.37 -14.44
C GLY A 183 -22.61 -12.93 -15.33
N VAL A 184 -22.25 -13.57 -16.45
CA VAL A 184 -23.23 -14.18 -17.36
C VAL A 184 -23.84 -15.38 -16.65
N ASN A 185 -24.97 -15.20 -15.96
CA ASN A 185 -25.94 -16.28 -15.89
C ASN A 185 -26.88 -16.14 -17.10
N GLU A 186 -27.30 -17.29 -17.63
CA GLU A 186 -28.02 -17.47 -18.90
C GLU A 186 -29.35 -16.70 -19.04
N ASN A 187 -29.79 -15.98 -18.01
CA ASN A 187 -31.07 -15.28 -17.95
C ASN A 187 -30.98 -13.76 -17.75
N SER A 188 -29.79 -13.15 -17.76
CA SER A 188 -29.66 -11.70 -17.56
C SER A 188 -29.95 -10.90 -18.83
N VAL A 189 -30.94 -10.01 -18.77
CA VAL A 189 -31.29 -9.05 -19.83
C VAL A 189 -30.24 -7.95 -19.88
N ILE A 190 -29.51 -7.86 -20.99
CA ILE A 190 -28.48 -6.84 -21.22
C ILE A 190 -29.16 -5.46 -21.36
N ASN A 191 -28.98 -4.58 -20.38
CA ASN A 191 -29.27 -3.16 -20.57
C ASN A 191 -28.15 -2.55 -21.43
N VAL A 192 -28.50 -2.20 -22.66
CA VAL A 192 -27.56 -1.75 -23.71
C VAL A 192 -26.95 -0.36 -23.41
N ASP A 193 -27.50 0.37 -22.43
CA ASP A 193 -26.99 1.68 -21.98
C ASP A 193 -25.79 1.57 -21.01
N ALA A 194 -25.32 0.37 -20.67
CA ALA A 194 -24.27 0.13 -19.67
C ALA A 194 -22.84 0.00 -20.25
N TYR A 195 -22.57 0.57 -21.43
CA TYR A 195 -21.20 0.59 -21.96
C TYR A 195 -20.32 1.52 -21.12
N THR A 196 -19.39 0.93 -20.38
CA THR A 196 -18.41 1.62 -19.55
C THR A 196 -17.11 1.79 -20.31
N VAL A 197 -16.59 3.01 -20.25
CA VAL A 197 -15.24 3.33 -20.70
C VAL A 197 -14.26 2.94 -19.60
N LYS A 198 -13.11 2.35 -19.97
CA LYS A 198 -12.00 2.07 -19.06
C LYS A 198 -11.56 3.38 -18.38
N ASP A 199 -11.27 3.31 -17.09
CA ASP A 199 -10.69 4.43 -16.35
C ASP A 199 -9.34 4.80 -16.98
N THR A 200 -9.12 6.08 -17.28
CA THR A 200 -7.85 6.57 -17.82
C THR A 200 -6.96 7.17 -16.73
N VAL A 201 -7.52 7.35 -15.53
CA VAL A 201 -6.80 7.71 -14.31
C VAL A 201 -7.33 6.95 -13.10
N TYR A 202 -6.55 6.87 -12.04
CA TYR A 202 -7.02 6.47 -10.71
C TYR A 202 -6.49 7.42 -9.64
N GLY A 203 -7.17 7.49 -8.50
CA GLY A 203 -6.70 8.28 -7.36
C GLY A 203 -6.01 7.39 -6.31
N LYS A 204 -4.98 7.90 -5.65
CA LYS A 204 -4.56 7.41 -4.32
C LYS A 204 -4.65 8.54 -3.31
N ILE A 205 -5.30 8.27 -2.18
CA ILE A 205 -5.29 9.15 -1.01
C ILE A 205 -4.24 8.59 -0.04
N THR A 206 -3.23 9.39 0.32
CA THR A 206 -2.20 9.00 1.30
C THR A 206 -2.24 9.92 2.51
N TYR A 207 -2.14 9.34 3.70
CA TYR A 207 -2.33 10.04 4.96
C TYR A 207 -1.60 9.35 6.11
N ALA A 208 -1.20 10.12 7.12
CA ALA A 208 -0.72 9.55 8.37
C ALA A 208 -1.91 9.06 9.21
N LEU A 209 -1.83 7.82 9.70
CA LEU A 209 -2.79 7.26 10.64
C LEU A 209 -2.71 8.02 11.96
N ASP A 210 -3.85 8.47 12.44
CA ASP A 210 -4.03 9.33 13.61
C ASP A 210 -4.61 8.60 14.82
N ASP A 211 -5.30 7.49 14.58
CA ASP A 211 -5.90 6.64 15.60
C ASP A 211 -5.87 5.17 15.13
N ALA A 212 -4.97 4.38 15.72
CA ALA A 212 -4.81 2.98 15.36
C ALA A 212 -6.06 2.14 15.66
N SER A 213 -6.93 2.57 16.58
CA SER A 213 -8.17 1.86 16.90
C SER A 213 -9.22 1.91 15.79
N GLN A 214 -9.06 2.83 14.82
CA GLN A 214 -9.94 2.92 13.65
C GLN A 214 -9.64 1.88 12.58
N VAL A 215 -8.52 1.17 12.69
CA VAL A 215 -8.06 0.19 11.70
C VAL A 215 -8.18 -1.20 12.30
N THR A 216 -8.86 -2.08 11.58
CA THR A 216 -9.02 -3.49 11.98
C THR A 216 -8.59 -4.41 10.84
N LEU A 217 -8.35 -5.68 11.19
CA LEU A 217 -8.33 -6.75 10.21
C LEU A 217 -9.70 -6.87 9.56
N CYS A 218 -9.74 -7.23 8.29
CA CYS A 218 -10.99 -7.70 7.70
C CYS A 218 -11.22 -9.14 8.16
N THR A 219 -12.30 -9.36 8.91
CA THR A 219 -12.71 -10.68 9.42
C THR A 219 -14.04 -11.13 8.83
N ASP A 220 -14.49 -10.48 7.76
CA ASP A 220 -15.72 -10.86 7.07
C ASP A 220 -15.58 -12.31 6.56
N ILE A 221 -16.70 -13.02 6.53
CA ILE A 221 -16.75 -14.39 5.98
C ILE A 221 -16.88 -14.28 4.46
N PRO A 222 -16.04 -14.97 3.68
CA PRO A 222 -16.19 -15.04 2.23
C PRO A 222 -17.58 -15.55 1.84
N SER A 223 -18.22 -14.85 0.92
CA SER A 223 -19.50 -15.22 0.32
C SER A 223 -19.46 -14.89 -1.17
N ILE A 224 -20.44 -15.39 -1.92
CA ILE A 224 -20.59 -15.03 -3.34
C ILE A 224 -20.88 -13.53 -3.53
N GLU A 225 -21.44 -12.87 -2.50
CA GLU A 225 -21.85 -11.47 -2.54
C GLU A 225 -20.71 -10.50 -2.25
N ASN A 226 -19.71 -10.91 -1.44
CA ASN A 226 -18.50 -10.14 -1.22
C ASN A 226 -17.31 -10.67 -2.02
N ALA A 227 -17.56 -11.58 -2.97
CA ALA A 227 -16.56 -12.05 -3.91
C ALA A 227 -15.90 -10.85 -4.61
N PRO A 228 -14.60 -10.92 -4.91
CA PRO A 228 -13.73 -12.08 -4.68
C PRO A 228 -13.10 -12.18 -3.26
N TYR A 229 -13.74 -11.58 -2.26
CA TYR A 229 -13.59 -11.78 -0.82
C TYR A 229 -12.74 -12.99 -0.36
N THR A 230 -11.51 -12.86 0.17
CA THR A 230 -10.79 -14.08 0.65
C THR A 230 -11.07 -14.44 2.09
N GLY A 231 -11.38 -13.47 2.95
CA GLY A 231 -11.51 -13.71 4.39
C GLY A 231 -10.21 -14.11 5.08
N ARG A 232 -9.07 -13.95 4.42
CA ARG A 232 -7.76 -14.46 4.87
C ARG A 232 -6.85 -13.38 5.45
N GLY A 233 -7.34 -12.15 5.57
CA GLY A 233 -6.55 -10.99 5.99
C GLY A 233 -5.56 -10.48 4.93
N PHE A 234 -5.60 -11.04 3.72
CA PHE A 234 -4.84 -10.60 2.55
C PHE A 234 -5.74 -10.59 1.31
N THR A 235 -5.38 -9.75 0.35
CA THR A 235 -6.01 -9.77 -0.97
C THR A 235 -5.66 -11.04 -1.76
N ALA A 236 -6.56 -11.53 -2.62
CA ALA A 236 -6.32 -12.71 -3.48
C ALA A 236 -5.44 -12.45 -4.71
N SER A 237 -4.68 -11.35 -4.75
CA SER A 237 -3.88 -11.03 -5.94
C SER A 237 -2.84 -12.10 -6.21
N LYS A 238 -2.53 -12.33 -7.48
CA LYS A 238 -1.43 -13.20 -7.92
C LYS A 238 -0.12 -12.45 -8.09
N GLU A 239 -0.18 -11.13 -8.01
CA GLU A 239 0.92 -10.21 -8.30
C GLU A 239 1.55 -9.63 -7.03
N ILE A 240 0.87 -9.72 -5.88
CA ILE A 240 1.35 -9.22 -4.59
C ILE A 240 0.69 -9.96 -3.42
N ILE A 241 1.39 -10.08 -2.29
CA ILE A 241 0.77 -10.37 -1.00
C ILE A 241 0.52 -9.04 -0.28
N LEU A 242 -0.71 -8.54 -0.38
CA LEU A 242 -1.11 -7.28 0.24
C LEU A 242 -1.98 -7.55 1.48
N PRO A 243 -1.51 -7.19 2.69
CA PRO A 243 -2.33 -7.26 3.89
C PRO A 243 -3.57 -6.39 3.75
N GLU A 244 -4.72 -6.98 4.03
CA GLU A 244 -6.02 -6.32 3.97
C GLU A 244 -6.34 -5.68 5.33
N LEU A 245 -6.73 -4.40 5.29
CA LEU A 245 -7.14 -3.62 6.44
C LEU A 245 -8.44 -2.90 6.13
N VAL A 246 -9.29 -2.76 7.16
CA VAL A 246 -10.52 -1.97 7.08
C VAL A 246 -10.40 -0.80 8.03
N GLN A 247 -10.68 0.39 7.54
CA GLN A 247 -10.68 1.60 8.35
C GLN A 247 -12.10 2.17 8.50
N SER A 248 -12.46 2.51 9.74
CA SER A 248 -13.65 3.33 10.04
C SER A 248 -13.48 4.75 9.49
N PRO A 249 -14.56 5.49 9.20
CA PRO A 249 -14.45 6.83 8.62
C PRO A 249 -13.49 7.76 9.37
N ARG A 250 -12.43 8.20 8.68
CA ARG A 250 -11.47 9.21 9.14
C ARG A 250 -11.60 10.44 8.27
N VAL A 251 -12.02 11.55 8.87
CA VAL A 251 -12.10 12.85 8.19
C VAL A 251 -10.73 13.32 7.72
N PHE A 252 -10.68 14.07 6.63
CA PHE A 252 -9.41 14.59 6.12
C PHE A 252 -8.77 15.61 7.06
N ARG A 253 -7.45 15.57 7.13
CA ARG A 253 -6.60 16.44 7.94
C ARG A 253 -5.63 17.21 7.07
N THR A 254 -5.25 18.41 7.51
CA THR A 254 -4.23 19.20 6.83
C THR A 254 -2.99 18.36 6.55
N GLY A 255 -2.57 18.31 5.29
CA GLY A 255 -1.39 17.54 4.87
C GLY A 255 -1.69 16.18 4.27
N ASP A 256 -2.92 15.65 4.39
CA ASP A 256 -3.34 14.48 3.61
C ASP A 256 -3.19 14.79 2.11
N LEU A 257 -2.80 13.78 1.33
CA LEU A 257 -2.57 13.92 -0.10
C LEU A 257 -3.60 13.15 -0.90
N LEU A 258 -4.06 13.73 -2.01
CA LEU A 258 -4.80 13.04 -3.06
C LEU A 258 -4.00 13.21 -4.35
N GLN A 259 -3.55 12.08 -4.89
CA GLN A 259 -2.75 12.03 -6.11
C GLN A 259 -3.56 11.37 -7.21
N ILE A 260 -3.59 11.98 -8.40
CA ILE A 260 -4.21 11.42 -9.60
C ILE A 260 -3.10 10.82 -10.44
N TYR A 261 -3.20 9.54 -10.77
CA TYR A 261 -2.25 8.78 -11.55
C TYR A 261 -2.79 8.49 -12.93
N ASP A 262 -1.93 8.54 -13.94
CA ASP A 262 -2.21 8.02 -15.26
C ASP A 262 -2.38 6.48 -15.20
N ALA A 263 -3.49 5.98 -15.72
CA ALA A 263 -3.86 4.57 -15.62
C ALA A 263 -2.89 3.63 -16.37
N GLN A 264 -2.22 4.10 -17.42
CA GLN A 264 -1.37 3.27 -18.26
C GLN A 264 0.08 3.25 -17.74
N THR A 265 0.60 4.41 -17.37
CA THR A 265 2.00 4.61 -17.02
C THR A 265 2.25 4.59 -15.52
N GLY A 266 1.23 4.78 -14.69
CA GLY A 266 1.39 4.94 -13.25
C GLY A 266 2.07 6.25 -12.85
N ASN A 267 2.22 7.20 -13.78
CA ASN A 267 2.80 8.51 -13.50
C ASN A 267 1.80 9.39 -12.76
N VAL A 268 2.29 10.18 -11.79
CA VAL A 268 1.46 11.17 -11.09
C VAL A 268 1.17 12.34 -12.03
N LEU A 269 -0.10 12.55 -12.34
CA LEU A 269 -0.59 13.68 -13.15
C LEU A 269 -0.88 14.91 -12.30
N ARG A 270 -1.47 14.74 -11.12
CA ARG A 270 -1.80 15.84 -10.20
C ARG A 270 -1.63 15.43 -8.74
N ILE A 271 -1.28 16.40 -7.91
CA ILE A 271 -1.13 16.26 -6.46
C ILE A 271 -1.94 17.36 -5.80
N PHE A 272 -2.86 16.95 -4.93
CA PHE A 272 -3.62 17.83 -4.05
C PHE A 272 -3.21 17.59 -2.61
N VAL A 273 -3.18 18.66 -1.82
CA VAL A 273 -3.05 18.59 -0.36
C VAL A 273 -4.34 19.10 0.28
N TYR A 274 -4.85 18.39 1.28
CA TYR A 274 -6.01 18.85 2.02
C TYR A 274 -5.63 19.98 2.97
N SER A 275 -6.50 20.99 3.08
CA SER A 275 -6.40 22.08 4.05
C SER A 275 -7.63 22.08 4.95
N SER A 276 -7.48 21.70 6.22
CA SER A 276 -8.58 21.76 7.19
C SER A 276 -9.04 23.18 7.51
N GLU A 277 -8.19 24.19 7.30
CA GLU A 277 -8.55 25.62 7.47
C GLU A 277 -9.62 26.04 6.46
N LYS A 278 -9.52 25.53 5.23
CA LYS A 278 -10.43 25.85 4.13
C LYS A 278 -11.46 24.77 3.84
N ALA A 279 -11.30 23.60 4.47
CA ALA A 279 -12.05 22.38 4.20
C ALA A 279 -12.02 21.97 2.71
N GLU A 280 -10.88 22.17 2.03
CA GLU A 280 -10.75 21.95 0.58
C GLU A 280 -9.44 21.25 0.21
N TRP A 281 -9.44 20.63 -0.97
CA TRP A 281 -8.24 20.09 -1.62
C TRP A 281 -7.57 21.15 -2.49
N ILE A 282 -6.29 21.45 -2.21
CA ILE A 282 -5.51 22.46 -2.91
C ILE A 282 -4.55 21.77 -3.87
N LEU A 283 -4.62 22.09 -5.16
CA LEU A 283 -3.66 21.62 -6.16
C LEU A 283 -2.27 22.22 -5.88
N ILE A 284 -1.26 21.36 -5.70
CA ILE A 284 0.12 21.78 -5.36
C ILE A 284 1.19 21.29 -6.34
N GLY A 285 0.83 20.41 -7.27
CA GLY A 285 1.79 19.88 -8.24
C GLY A 285 1.15 18.92 -9.23
N GLY A 286 1.94 18.48 -10.21
CA GLY A 286 1.50 17.65 -11.33
C GLY A 286 2.34 17.89 -12.57
N ILE A 287 2.29 16.94 -13.51
CA ILE A 287 2.96 17.01 -14.83
C ILE A 287 2.01 17.64 -15.85
#